data_AF-A0A8J3G764-F1
#
_entry.id   AF-A0A8J3G764-F1
#
_cell.length_a   1.000
_cell.length_b   1.000
_cell.length_c   1.000
_cell.angle_alpha   90.00
_cell.angle_beta   90.00
_cell.angle_gamma   90.00
#
_symmetry.space_group_name_H-M   'P 1'
#
loop_
_entity.id
_entity.type
_entity.pdbx_description
1 polymer ?
#
loop_
_entity_poly.entity_id
_entity_poly.type
_entity_poly.pdbx_seq_one_letter_code
_entity_poly.pdbx_strand_id
1 'polypeptide(L)'
;MLSFPQNLSQSDFKAVRESMIAAVRMRGFQDILDIDEHDFELKAALINDFSLKRNIQRLNDNLGVSYYLEMQVVNRKPARFSGLGSQLQYNEAMGAPFAGSPGLIPDPEHLTWTKYTLYQTDGAIPLASIEVKSKHFQNNQLDARVVRKEVEALFQQIFMAVN
;
A
#
# COMPACT_ATOMS: atom_id res chain seq x y z
N MET A 1 -5.69 11.50 7.19
CA MET A 1 -4.21 11.40 7.10
C MET A 1 -3.82 10.00 6.66
N LEU A 2 -2.77 9.87 5.83
CA LEU A 2 -2.29 8.58 5.29
C LEU A 2 -0.89 8.27 5.81
N SER A 3 -0.65 6.99 6.13
CA SER A 3 0.68 6.47 6.47
C SER A 3 1.14 5.35 5.57
N PHE A 4 2.41 5.41 5.19
CA PHE A 4 3.02 4.51 4.23
C PHE A 4 4.23 3.78 4.84
N PRO A 5 4.55 2.56 4.37
CA PRO A 5 5.71 1.82 4.84
C PRO A 5 7.03 2.52 4.48
N GLN A 6 7.91 2.70 5.46
CA GLN A 6 9.21 3.38 5.29
C GLN A 6 10.26 2.56 4.51
N ASN A 7 10.01 1.28 4.27
CA ASN A 7 10.93 0.34 3.63
C ASN A 7 10.64 0.12 2.13
N LEU A 8 9.92 1.06 1.49
CA LEU A 8 9.64 1.03 0.06
C LEU A 8 10.77 1.70 -0.74
N SER A 9 10.97 1.24 -1.98
CA SER A 9 11.81 1.99 -2.92
C SER A 9 11.16 3.35 -3.22
N GLN A 10 11.93 4.38 -3.58
CA GLN A 10 11.35 5.71 -3.86
C GLN A 10 10.29 5.69 -4.98
N SER A 11 10.48 4.84 -6.00
CA SER A 11 9.51 4.67 -7.08
C SER A 11 8.21 4.01 -6.59
N ASP A 12 8.33 2.97 -5.75
CA ASP A 12 7.17 2.32 -5.13
C ASP A 12 6.42 3.28 -4.23
N PHE A 13 7.16 4.02 -3.41
CA PHE A 13 6.62 4.96 -2.45
C PHE A 13 5.72 5.98 -3.14
N LYS A 14 6.22 6.62 -4.21
CA LYS A 14 5.44 7.60 -4.97
C LYS A 14 4.19 6.99 -5.60
N ALA A 15 4.31 5.84 -6.25
CA ALA A 15 3.19 5.18 -6.93
C ALA A 15 2.09 4.74 -5.95
N VAL A 16 2.49 4.18 -4.81
CA VAL A 16 1.58 3.76 -3.72
C VAL A 16 0.87 4.97 -3.13
N ARG A 17 1.64 6.02 -2.80
CA ARG A 17 1.15 7.29 -2.26
C ARG A 17 0.06 7.90 -3.14
N GLU A 18 0.36 8.13 -4.41
CA GLU A 18 -0.59 8.71 -5.37
C GLU A 18 -1.86 7.84 -5.53
N SER A 19 -1.69 6.51 -5.54
CA SER A 19 -2.81 5.57 -5.68
C SER A 19 -3.72 5.55 -4.47
N MET A 20 -3.16 5.60 -3.26
CA MET A 20 -3.94 5.66 -2.02
C MET A 20 -4.69 7.00 -1.91
N ILE A 21 -4.04 8.12 -2.21
CA ILE A 21 -4.68 9.44 -2.24
C ILE A 21 -5.86 9.41 -3.22
N ALA A 22 -5.66 8.91 -4.44
CA ALA A 22 -6.73 8.80 -5.43
C ALA A 22 -7.88 7.91 -4.95
N ALA A 23 -7.57 6.74 -4.36
CA ALA A 23 -8.57 5.82 -3.82
C ALA A 23 -9.45 6.45 -2.73
N VAL A 24 -8.82 7.19 -1.82
CA VAL A 24 -9.50 7.86 -0.70
C VAL A 24 -10.32 9.06 -1.19
N ARG A 25 -9.82 9.85 -2.15
CA ARG A 25 -10.57 10.96 -2.77
C ARG A 25 -11.86 10.53 -3.44
N MET A 26 -11.84 9.40 -4.15
CA MET A 26 -13.05 8.85 -4.78
C MET A 26 -14.14 8.45 -3.77
N ARG A 27 -13.79 8.30 -2.49
CA ARG A 27 -14.74 8.01 -1.39
C ARG A 27 -15.22 9.26 -0.67
N GLY A 28 -14.90 10.45 -1.18
CA GLY A 28 -15.43 11.73 -0.68
C GLY A 28 -14.50 12.47 0.29
N PHE A 29 -13.33 11.92 0.63
CA PHE A 29 -12.35 12.61 1.46
C PHE A 29 -11.57 13.64 0.63
N GLN A 30 -11.72 14.93 0.94
CA GLN A 30 -11.08 16.01 0.17
C GLN A 30 -9.75 16.47 0.81
N ASP A 31 -9.75 16.69 2.12
CA ASP A 31 -8.57 17.17 2.88
C ASP A 31 -7.71 16.00 3.36
N ILE A 32 -6.93 15.45 2.43
CA ILE A 32 -6.02 14.34 2.71
C ILE A 32 -4.64 14.90 3.05
N LEU A 33 -4.30 14.84 4.33
CA LEU A 33 -2.96 15.11 4.82
C LEU A 33 -2.04 13.91 4.60
N ASP A 34 -0.86 14.19 4.06
CA ASP A 34 0.23 13.24 3.91
C ASP A 34 1.26 13.44 5.01
N ILE A 35 1.77 12.35 5.61
CA ILE A 35 2.82 12.41 6.64
C ILE A 35 4.07 13.07 6.10
N ASP A 36 4.47 12.77 4.87
CA ASP A 36 5.73 13.27 4.33
C ASP A 36 5.68 14.77 4.02
N GLU A 37 4.51 15.27 3.62
CA GLU A 37 4.30 16.70 3.38
C GLU A 37 4.18 17.50 4.68
N HIS A 38 3.77 16.85 5.78
CA HIS A 38 3.48 17.49 7.07
C HIS A 38 4.39 17.00 8.21
N ASP A 39 5.61 16.53 7.88
CA ASP A 39 6.56 16.01 8.86
C ASP A 39 6.95 17.07 9.90
N PHE A 40 7.01 18.33 9.51
CA PHE A 40 7.31 19.43 10.44
C PHE A 40 6.17 19.66 11.43
N GLU A 41 4.92 19.68 10.96
CA GLU A 41 3.72 19.84 11.77
C GLU A 41 3.54 18.67 12.75
N LEU A 42 3.82 17.45 12.30
CA LEU A 42 3.82 16.25 13.14
C LEU A 42 4.84 16.35 14.28
N LYS A 43 6.07 16.76 13.95
CA LYS A 43 7.13 16.96 14.97
C LYS A 43 6.77 18.07 15.94
N ALA A 44 6.20 19.18 15.45
CA ALA A 44 5.72 20.28 16.29
C ALA A 44 4.59 19.82 17.22
N ALA A 45 3.72 18.91 16.76
CA ALA A 45 2.67 18.28 17.55
C ALA A 45 3.17 17.13 18.47
N LEU A 46 4.48 16.89 18.55
CA LEU A 46 5.11 15.79 19.30
C LEU A 46 4.62 14.41 18.88
N ILE A 47 4.38 14.23 17.57
CA ILE A 47 3.98 12.96 16.95
C ILE A 47 5.18 12.42 16.18
N ASN A 48 5.90 11.48 16.78
CA ASN A 48 7.09 10.86 16.18
C ASN A 48 6.79 9.53 15.49
N ASP A 49 5.71 8.86 15.90
CA ASP A 49 5.22 7.60 15.34
C ASP A 49 3.73 7.42 15.63
N PHE A 50 3.10 6.44 14.96
CA PHE A 50 1.67 6.13 15.11
C PHE A 50 1.42 4.81 15.86
N SER A 51 2.47 4.22 16.42
CA SER A 51 2.39 2.95 17.15
C SER A 51 1.54 3.05 18.43
N LEU A 52 1.45 4.25 19.00
CA LEU A 52 0.75 4.53 20.25
C LEU A 52 -0.57 5.24 19.98
N LYS A 53 -1.65 4.74 20.60
CA LYS A 53 -2.98 5.36 20.54
C LYS A 53 -2.98 6.85 20.90
N ARG A 54 -2.17 7.27 21.88
CA ARG A 54 -2.03 8.68 22.27
C ARG A 54 -1.53 9.58 21.12
N ASN A 55 -0.69 9.06 20.23
CA ASN A 55 -0.16 9.82 19.11
C ASN A 55 -1.20 9.92 17.99
N ILE A 56 -2.00 8.86 17.79
CA ILE A 56 -3.17 8.91 16.92
C ILE A 56 -4.20 9.92 17.44
N GLN A 57 -4.43 9.98 18.76
CA GLN A 57 -5.32 10.99 19.36
C GLN A 57 -4.81 12.41 19.11
N ARG A 58 -3.49 12.66 19.27
CA ARG A 58 -2.88 13.97 19.02
C ARG A 58 -3.09 14.47 17.59
N LEU A 59 -3.31 13.60 16.61
CA LEU A 59 -3.69 14.01 15.26
C LEU A 59 -5.03 14.78 15.27
N ASN A 60 -5.98 14.36 16.10
CA ASN A 60 -7.23 15.10 16.30
C ASN A 60 -6.95 16.38 17.10
N ASP A 61 -6.38 16.22 18.29
CA ASP A 61 -6.26 17.31 19.28
C ASP A 61 -5.42 18.49 18.77
N ASN A 62 -4.35 18.21 18.01
CA ASN A 62 -3.38 19.22 17.58
C ASN A 62 -3.51 19.61 16.11
N LEU A 63 -3.95 18.68 15.25
CA LEU A 63 -3.96 18.87 13.79
C LEU A 63 -5.37 18.79 13.18
N GLY A 64 -6.42 18.58 13.99
CA GLY A 64 -7.81 18.52 13.52
C GLY A 64 -8.11 17.35 12.59
N VAL A 65 -7.21 16.36 12.50
CA VAL A 65 -7.39 15.20 11.62
C VAL A 65 -8.43 14.29 12.23
N SER A 66 -9.52 14.01 11.52
CA SER A 66 -10.60 13.14 12.01
C SER A 66 -10.37 11.64 11.77
N TYR A 67 -9.63 11.30 10.70
CA TYR A 67 -9.38 9.91 10.31
C TYR A 67 -7.92 9.68 9.93
N TYR A 68 -7.40 8.52 10.33
CA TYR A 68 -6.04 8.07 10.04
C TYR A 68 -6.09 6.69 9.36
N LEU A 69 -5.54 6.58 8.15
CA LEU A 69 -5.41 5.33 7.41
C LEU A 69 -3.95 4.91 7.38
N GLU A 70 -3.68 3.77 8.00
CA GLU A 70 -2.36 3.15 8.05
C GLU A 70 -2.24 2.01 7.04
N MET A 71 -1.16 2.01 6.25
CA MET A 71 -0.74 0.88 5.44
C MET A 71 0.55 0.28 6.02
N GLN A 72 0.51 -1.00 6.38
CA GLN A 72 1.65 -1.74 6.90
C GLN A 72 1.95 -2.96 6.03
N VAL A 73 3.18 -3.08 5.52
CA VAL A 73 3.64 -4.31 4.87
C VAL A 73 4.10 -5.30 5.95
N VAL A 74 3.28 -6.32 6.20
CA VAL A 74 3.49 -7.34 7.24
C VAL A 74 4.55 -8.35 6.80
N ASN A 75 4.49 -8.76 5.53
CA ASN A 75 5.44 -9.72 4.98
C ASN A 75 5.62 -9.45 3.48
N ARG A 76 6.87 -9.53 3.02
CA ARG A 76 7.21 -9.42 1.61
C ARG A 76 8.06 -10.61 1.22
N LYS A 77 7.51 -11.50 0.40
CA LYS A 77 8.28 -12.58 -0.21
C LYS A 77 8.81 -12.08 -1.55
N PRO A 78 10.12 -11.81 -1.67
CA PRO A 78 10.70 -11.35 -2.92
C PRO A 78 10.50 -12.41 -3.99
N ALA A 79 10.39 -11.97 -5.24
CA ALA A 79 10.28 -12.88 -6.36
C ALA A 79 11.53 -13.78 -6.39
N ARG A 80 11.31 -15.09 -6.37
CA ARG A 80 12.39 -16.08 -6.51
C ARG A 80 12.45 -16.49 -7.96
N PHE A 81 13.51 -16.08 -8.66
CA PHE A 81 13.90 -16.77 -9.88
C PHE A 81 14.36 -18.17 -9.49
N SER A 82 13.56 -19.20 -9.79
CA SER A 82 14.05 -20.57 -9.68
C SER A 82 14.96 -20.82 -10.87
N GLY A 83 16.20 -21.29 -10.63
CA GLY A 83 17.15 -21.59 -11.71
C GLY A 83 16.60 -22.59 -12.73
N LEU A 84 15.71 -23.49 -12.28
CA LEU A 84 14.99 -24.44 -13.12
C LEU A 84 13.90 -23.77 -13.98
N GLY A 85 13.19 -22.77 -13.43
CA GLY A 85 12.19 -21.99 -14.16
C GLY A 85 12.81 -21.13 -15.25
N SER A 86 13.95 -20.50 -14.98
CA SER A 86 14.70 -19.75 -15.99
C SER A 86 15.26 -20.63 -17.11
N GLN A 87 15.66 -21.88 -16.81
CA GLN A 87 16.15 -22.82 -17.82
C GLN A 87 15.03 -23.42 -18.68
N LEU A 88 13.89 -23.75 -18.08
CA LEU A 88 12.69 -24.18 -18.82
C LEU A 88 12.19 -23.07 -19.76
N GLN A 89 12.14 -21.83 -19.28
CA GLN A 89 11.73 -20.67 -20.08
C GLN A 89 12.73 -20.32 -21.20
N TYR A 90 14.03 -20.45 -20.95
CA TYR A 90 15.05 -20.27 -21.99
C TYR A 90 14.95 -21.35 -23.07
N ASN A 91 14.69 -22.60 -22.68
CA ASN A 91 14.48 -23.71 -23.62
C ASN A 91 13.18 -23.58 -24.42
N GLU A 92 12.09 -23.07 -23.81
CA GLU A 92 10.84 -22.75 -24.51
C GLU A 92 11.03 -21.59 -25.51
N ALA A 93 11.78 -20.55 -25.13
CA ALA A 93 12.12 -19.43 -26.00
C ALA A 93 13.06 -19.81 -27.17
N MET A 94 13.93 -20.80 -26.97
CA MET A 94 14.83 -21.34 -28.00
C MET A 94 14.20 -22.48 -28.83
N GLY A 95 13.00 -22.95 -28.47
CA GLY A 95 12.40 -24.19 -28.96
C GLY A 95 11.59 -24.10 -30.27
N ALA A 96 11.44 -22.93 -30.89
CA ALA A 96 10.76 -22.83 -32.20
C ALA A 96 11.30 -21.65 -33.03
N PRO A 97 11.50 -21.80 -34.36
CA PRO A 97 11.98 -20.74 -35.22
C PRO A 97 10.80 -19.85 -35.62
N PHE A 98 10.30 -19.02 -34.70
CA PHE A 98 9.45 -17.89 -35.06
C PHE A 98 10.17 -16.59 -34.69
N ALA A 99 10.80 -16.02 -35.70
CA ALA A 99 11.33 -14.67 -35.68
C ALA A 99 10.18 -13.67 -35.44
N GLY A 100 10.34 -12.80 -34.44
CA GLY A 100 9.61 -11.54 -34.34
C GLY A 100 8.56 -11.44 -33.23
N SER A 101 8.99 -11.31 -31.98
CA SER A 101 8.29 -10.51 -30.95
C SER A 101 9.23 -10.22 -29.78
N PRO A 102 9.59 -8.94 -29.51
CA PRO A 102 10.31 -8.56 -28.30
C PRO A 102 9.29 -8.39 -27.17
N GLY A 103 8.98 -9.47 -26.48
CA GLY A 103 8.04 -9.43 -25.37
C GLY A 103 7.69 -10.84 -24.94
N LEU A 104 7.31 -11.00 -23.66
CA LEU A 104 7.04 -12.28 -22.98
C LEU A 104 8.23 -12.89 -22.22
N ILE A 105 9.07 -12.06 -21.61
CA ILE A 105 9.62 -12.47 -20.30
C ILE A 105 8.56 -12.08 -19.27
N PRO A 106 7.80 -13.02 -18.68
CA PRO A 106 6.87 -12.68 -17.62
C PRO A 106 7.67 -12.14 -16.44
N ASP A 107 7.36 -10.91 -16.05
CA ASP A 107 8.00 -10.26 -14.92
C ASP A 107 7.83 -11.12 -13.65
N PRO A 108 8.87 -11.23 -12.83
CA PRO A 108 8.89 -12.15 -11.71
C PRO A 108 7.86 -11.72 -10.65
N GLU A 109 6.89 -12.61 -10.39
CA GLU A 109 5.84 -12.39 -9.39
C GLU A 109 6.43 -12.33 -7.98
N HIS A 110 6.07 -11.31 -7.20
CA HIS A 110 6.31 -11.31 -5.76
C HIS A 110 5.01 -11.18 -4.98
N LEU A 111 5.02 -11.78 -3.78
CA LEU A 111 3.86 -11.85 -2.90
C LEU A 111 4.04 -10.89 -1.73
N THR A 112 3.01 -10.11 -1.47
CA THR A 112 2.99 -9.13 -0.39
C THR A 112 1.79 -9.37 0.50
N TRP A 113 2.02 -9.28 1.81
CA TRP A 113 0.97 -9.23 2.82
C TRP A 113 0.94 -7.82 3.36
N THR A 114 -0.17 -7.14 3.10
CA THR A 114 -0.36 -5.75 3.50
C THR A 114 -1.59 -5.67 4.38
N LYS A 115 -1.41 -5.04 5.55
CA LYS A 115 -2.50 -4.72 6.46
C LYS A 115 -2.85 -3.24 6.30
N TYR A 116 -4.12 -2.97 6.08
CA TYR A 116 -4.68 -1.63 6.10
C TYR A 116 -5.55 -1.48 7.33
N THR A 117 -5.40 -0.38 8.07
CA THR A 117 -6.24 -0.09 9.23
C THR A 117 -6.69 1.36 9.22
N LEU A 118 -8.01 1.57 9.27
CA LEU A 118 -8.61 2.88 9.38
C LEU A 118 -8.99 3.15 10.84
N TYR A 119 -8.53 4.27 11.36
CA TYR A 119 -8.82 4.76 12.70
C TYR A 119 -9.67 6.02 12.63
N GLN A 120 -10.65 6.12 13.53
CA GLN A 120 -11.13 7.41 14.01
C GLN A 120 -10.09 7.92 15.00
N THR A 121 -9.58 9.14 14.75
CA THR A 121 -8.50 9.69 15.58
C THR A 121 -8.99 10.05 16.98
N ASP A 122 -10.25 10.47 17.10
CA ASP A 122 -10.91 10.67 18.39
C ASP A 122 -11.14 9.31 19.08
N GLY A 123 -10.51 9.14 20.24
CA GLY A 123 -10.36 7.91 20.99
C GLY A 123 -9.36 6.89 20.40
N ALA A 124 -8.69 7.20 19.28
CA ALA A 124 -7.87 6.26 18.50
C ALA A 124 -8.59 4.90 18.26
N ILE A 125 -9.84 4.98 17.83
CA ILE A 125 -10.74 3.84 17.68
C ILE A 125 -10.51 3.20 16.29
N PRO A 126 -10.13 1.92 16.19
CA PRO A 126 -10.05 1.24 14.91
C PRO A 126 -11.45 0.98 14.36
N LEU A 127 -11.75 1.53 13.18
CA LEU A 127 -13.05 1.37 12.51
C LEU A 127 -13.07 0.13 11.63
N ALA A 128 -11.98 -0.13 10.90
CA ALA A 128 -11.85 -1.31 10.06
C ALA A 128 -10.39 -1.70 9.88
N SER A 129 -10.16 -3.00 9.70
CA SER A 129 -8.86 -3.56 9.39
C SER A 129 -9.04 -4.69 8.38
N ILE A 130 -8.24 -4.67 7.32
CA ILE A 130 -8.15 -5.75 6.35
C ILE A 130 -6.69 -6.13 6.16
N GLU A 131 -6.42 -7.44 6.14
CA GLU A 131 -5.13 -7.97 5.72
C GLU A 131 -5.29 -8.64 4.38
N VAL A 132 -4.56 -8.15 3.37
CA VAL A 132 -4.66 -8.65 1.99
C VAL A 132 -3.34 -9.27 1.59
N LYS A 133 -3.45 -10.46 0.98
CA LYS A 133 -2.35 -11.12 0.30
C LYS A 133 -2.48 -10.85 -1.20
N SER A 134 -1.52 -10.13 -1.77
CA SER A 134 -1.55 -9.74 -3.17
C SER A 134 -0.29 -10.14 -3.93
N LYS A 135 -0.48 -10.32 -5.25
CA LYS A 135 0.56 -10.57 -6.23
C LYS A 135 0.87 -9.28 -6.97
N HIS A 136 2.15 -8.94 -7.07
CA HIS A 136 2.61 -7.81 -7.85
C HIS A 136 3.61 -8.28 -8.90
N PHE A 137 3.43 -7.79 -10.12
CA PHE A 137 4.08 -8.28 -11.33
C PHE A 137 5.20 -7.36 -11.84
N GLN A 138 5.71 -6.44 -11.03
CA GLN A 138 6.78 -5.53 -11.46
C GLN A 138 7.96 -5.77 -10.54
N ASN A 139 9.04 -6.46 -10.98
CA ASN A 139 10.37 -6.51 -10.34
C ASN A 139 10.47 -6.12 -8.84
N ASN A 140 9.77 -6.82 -7.93
CA ASN A 140 9.71 -6.43 -6.50
C ASN A 140 9.28 -4.96 -6.26
N GLN A 141 8.26 -4.49 -6.95
CA GLN A 141 7.62 -3.18 -6.87
C GLN A 141 6.11 -3.28 -6.65
N LEU A 142 5.55 -2.41 -5.83
CA LEU A 142 4.12 -2.45 -5.52
C LEU A 142 3.29 -1.85 -6.66
N ASP A 143 2.54 -2.70 -7.37
CA ASP A 143 1.57 -2.25 -8.39
C ASP A 143 0.47 -1.37 -7.74
N ALA A 144 0.50 -0.09 -8.09
CA ALA A 144 -0.50 0.94 -7.80
C ALA A 144 -1.96 0.49 -7.95
N ARG A 145 -2.27 -0.25 -9.02
CA ARG A 145 -3.64 -0.71 -9.32
C ARG A 145 -4.12 -1.74 -8.32
N VAL A 146 -3.21 -2.58 -7.82
CA VAL A 146 -3.50 -3.57 -6.80
C VAL A 146 -3.77 -2.88 -5.47
N VAL A 147 -2.90 -1.96 -5.05
CA VAL A 147 -3.07 -1.16 -3.82
C VAL A 147 -4.39 -0.40 -3.82
N ARG A 148 -4.75 0.25 -4.94
CA ARG A 148 -6.04 0.93 -5.08
C ARG A 148 -7.23 -0.01 -4.82
N LYS A 149 -7.21 -1.22 -5.38
CA LYS A 149 -8.28 -2.22 -5.16
C LYS A 149 -8.34 -2.68 -3.70
N GLU A 150 -7.20 -2.82 -3.04
CA GLU A 150 -7.14 -3.20 -1.62
C GLU A 150 -7.76 -2.12 -0.71
N VAL A 151 -7.45 -0.85 -0.96
CA VAL A 151 -8.07 0.28 -0.25
C VAL A 151 -9.58 0.36 -0.55
N GLU A 152 -9.99 0.16 -1.81
CA GLU A 152 -11.41 0.10 -2.16
C GLU A 152 -12.13 -1.04 -1.42
N ALA A 153 -11.50 -2.21 -1.26
CA ALA A 153 -12.05 -3.34 -0.51
C ALA A 153 -12.19 -3.03 0.99
N LEU A 154 -11.22 -2.32 1.60
CA LEU A 154 -11.34 -1.86 2.99
C LEU A 154 -12.59 -0.99 3.19
N PHE A 155 -12.82 -0.01 2.31
CA PHE A 155 -14.00 0.84 2.42
C PHE A 155 -15.30 0.08 2.17
N GLN A 156 -15.32 -0.89 1.24
CA GLN A 156 -16.49 -1.75 1.06
C GLN A 156 -16.84 -2.54 2.34
N GLN A 157 -15.83 -3.03 3.07
CA GLN A 157 -16.06 -3.72 4.34
C GLN A 157 -16.73 -2.81 5.38
N ILE A 158 -16.33 -1.53 5.44
CA ILE A 158 -16.98 -0.53 6.30
C ILE A 158 -18.44 -0.35 5.90
N PHE A 159 -18.74 -0.15 4.61
CA PHE A 159 -20.12 0.03 4.14
C PHE A 159 -21.01 -1.18 4.42
N MET A 160 -20.47 -2.41 4.33
CA MET A 160 -21.23 -3.62 4.65
C MET A 160 -21.45 -3.81 6.14
N ALA A 161 -20.57 -3.32 7.01
CA ALA A 161 -20.70 -3.45 8.46
C ALA A 161 -21.66 -2.43 9.09
N VAL A 162 -22.00 -1.36 8.37
CA VAL A 162 -22.87 -0.26 8.84
C VAL A 162 -24.33 -0.43 8.38
N ASN A 163 -24.61 -1.38 7.47
CA ASN A 163 -25.96 -1.78 7.07
C ASN A 163 -26.40 -3.05 7.81
#